data_AF-A0A4V2ZF66-F1
#
_entry.id   AF-A0A4V2ZF66-F1
#
_cell.length_a   1.000
_cell.length_b   1.000
_cell.length_c   1.000
_cell.angle_alpha   90.00
_cell.angle_beta   90.00
_cell.angle_gamma   90.00
#
_symmetry.space_group_name_H-M   'P 1'
#
loop_
_entity.id
_entity.type
_entity.pdbx_description
1 polymer ?
#
loop_
_entity_poly.entity_id
_entity_poly.type
_entity_poly.pdbx_seq_one_letter_code
_entity_poly.pdbx_strand_id
1 'polypeptide(L)'
;MMDRENFKGIFIRGHDLRDIRLYANKSIEQMAALAQVKQTDTYKDWEDGLSEPSHHQLIDLALGCGISPTSLLKAVFERGDKQESLDLNMI
;
A
#
# COMPACT_ATOMS: atom_id res chain seq x y z
N MET A 1 11.30 -17.99 -22.81
CA MET A 1 11.58 -18.36 -21.41
C MET A 1 11.52 -17.06 -20.64
N MET A 2 10.46 -16.79 -19.88
CA MET A 2 10.36 -15.53 -19.14
C MET A 2 11.34 -15.59 -17.96
N ASP A 3 12.24 -14.62 -17.90
CA ASP A 3 13.21 -14.48 -16.82
C ASP A 3 12.47 -14.23 -15.50
N ARG A 4 12.64 -15.15 -14.54
CA ARG A 4 12.05 -15.08 -13.20
C ARG A 4 12.72 -14.04 -12.29
N GLU A 5 13.68 -13.29 -12.81
CA GLU A 5 14.54 -12.36 -12.06
C GLU A 5 14.04 -10.90 -12.05
N ASN A 6 12.93 -10.59 -12.72
CA ASN A 6 12.46 -9.20 -12.87
C ASN A 6 10.99 -8.98 -12.48
N PHE A 7 10.43 -9.81 -11.61
CA PHE A 7 9.18 -9.46 -10.93
C PHE A 7 9.53 -8.43 -9.85
N LYS A 8 9.78 -7.17 -10.27
CA LYS A 8 9.80 -6.01 -9.38
C LYS A 8 8.48 -6.08 -8.62
N GLY A 9 8.54 -6.38 -7.33
CA GLY A 9 7.36 -6.42 -6.47
C GLY A 9 6.56 -5.13 -6.61
N ILE A 10 5.29 -5.15 -6.20
CA ILE A 10 4.51 -3.93 -6.02
C ILE A 10 5.34 -2.96 -5.19
N PHE A 11 5.82 -1.89 -5.81
CA PHE A 11 6.60 -0.86 -5.14
C PHE A 11 5.62 0.09 -4.46
N ILE A 12 5.17 -0.24 -3.25
CA ILE A 12 4.44 0.71 -2.41
C ILE A 12 5.39 1.26 -1.36
N ARG A 13 5.44 2.59 -1.22
CA ARG A 13 6.35 3.29 -0.31
C ARG A 13 5.60 3.70 0.94
N GLY A 14 6.32 3.97 2.02
CA GLY A 14 5.70 4.36 3.29
C GLY A 14 4.83 5.62 3.21
N HIS A 15 5.21 6.61 2.39
CA HIS A 15 4.37 7.78 2.16
C HIS A 15 3.06 7.43 1.43
N ASP A 16 3.03 6.44 0.54
CA ASP A 16 1.79 6.02 -0.13
C ASP A 16 0.80 5.43 0.87
N LEU A 17 1.29 4.63 1.81
CA LEU A 17 0.46 4.05 2.86
C LEU A 17 -0.11 5.14 3.76
N ARG A 18 0.72 6.15 4.09
CA ARG A 18 0.29 7.34 4.82
C ARG A 18 -0.78 8.11 4.08
N ASP A 19 -0.60 8.35 2.78
CA ASP A 19 -1.57 9.05 1.94
C ASP A 19 -2.89 8.28 1.86
N ILE A 20 -2.83 6.95 1.66
CA ILE A 20 -4.01 6.07 1.66
C ILE A 20 -4.76 6.17 3.00
N ARG A 21 -4.03 6.09 4.12
CA ARG A 21 -4.64 6.19 5.46
C ARG A 21 -5.33 7.54 5.66
N LEU A 22 -4.68 8.63 5.28
CA LEU A 22 -5.20 9.99 5.43
C LEU A 22 -6.40 10.22 4.51
N TYR A 23 -6.34 9.77 3.26
CA TYR A 23 -7.45 9.81 2.30
C TYR A 23 -8.69 9.08 2.83
N ALA A 24 -8.48 7.89 3.41
CA ALA A 24 -9.56 7.09 4.00
C ALA A 24 -10.00 7.58 5.39
N ASN A 25 -9.37 8.64 5.93
CA ASN A 25 -9.58 9.19 7.27
C ASN A 25 -9.51 8.12 8.38
N LYS A 26 -8.46 7.29 8.36
CA LYS A 26 -8.26 6.20 9.34
C LYS A 26 -7.09 6.46 10.28
N SER A 27 -7.15 5.88 11.47
CA SER A 27 -6.02 5.83 12.41
C SER A 27 -5.06 4.68 12.08
N ILE A 28 -3.85 4.72 12.65
CA ILE A 28 -2.85 3.63 12.49
C ILE A 28 -3.42 2.30 13.01
N GLU A 29 -4.15 2.33 14.13
CA GLU A 29 -4.81 1.16 14.73
C GLU A 29 -5.84 0.55 13.78
N GLN A 30 -6.65 1.39 13.13
CA GLN A 30 -7.64 0.92 12.16
C GLN A 30 -6.97 0.30 10.94
N MET A 31 -5.86 0.88 10.44
CA MET A 31 -5.11 0.32 9.32
C MET A 31 -4.45 -1.02 9.68
N ALA A 32 -3.86 -1.12 10.88
CA ALA A 32 -3.29 -2.36 11.38
C ALA A 32 -4.35 -3.48 11.47
N ALA A 33 -5.55 -3.14 11.95
CA ALA A 33 -6.67 -4.07 12.01
C ALA A 33 -7.12 -4.53 10.61
N LEU A 34 -7.21 -3.61 9.64
CA LEU A 34 -7.56 -3.93 8.25
C LEU A 34 -6.53 -4.86 7.61
N ALA A 35 -5.24 -4.60 7.82
CA ALA A 35 -4.15 -5.43 7.30
C ALA A 35 -3.93 -6.74 8.09
N GLN A 36 -4.80 -7.04 9.07
CA GLN A 36 -4.72 -8.22 9.93
C GLN A 36 -3.37 -8.38 10.65
N VAL A 37 -2.70 -7.27 10.97
CA VAL A 37 -1.44 -7.29 11.73
C VAL A 37 -1.71 -7.05 13.20
N LYS A 38 -1.03 -7.81 14.07
CA LYS A 38 -1.28 -7.78 15.52
C LYS A 38 -0.75 -6.53 16.21
N GLN A 39 0.10 -5.74 15.55
CA GLN A 39 0.81 -4.62 16.17
C GLN A 39 0.59 -3.35 15.35
N THR A 40 0.19 -2.27 16.03
CA THR A 40 0.17 -0.89 15.48
C THR A 40 1.53 -0.50 14.92
N ASP A 41 2.59 -1.00 15.56
CA ASP A 41 3.98 -0.73 15.19
C ASP A 41 4.30 -1.29 13.81
N THR A 42 3.74 -2.43 13.41
CA THR A 42 3.96 -2.98 12.07
C THR A 42 3.44 -2.05 10.98
N TYR A 43 2.24 -1.47 11.15
CA TYR A 43 1.72 -0.54 10.16
C TYR A 43 2.50 0.78 10.15
N LYS A 44 2.93 1.25 11.32
CA LYS A 44 3.78 2.44 11.43
C LYS A 44 5.14 2.23 10.76
N ASP A 45 5.77 1.07 10.96
CA ASP A 45 7.02 0.68 10.31
C ASP A 45 6.87 0.68 8.79
N TRP A 46 5.70 0.31 8.27
CA TRP A 46 5.43 0.44 6.84
C TRP A 46 5.39 1.89 6.38
N GLU A 47 4.69 2.78 7.09
CA GLU A 47 4.67 4.21 6.76
C GLU A 47 6.04 4.89 6.86
N ASP A 48 6.88 4.40 7.77
CA ASP A 48 8.24 4.89 7.97
C ASP A 48 9.25 4.22 7.00
N GLY A 49 8.79 3.27 6.18
CA GLY A 49 9.59 2.59 5.16
C GLY A 49 10.61 1.59 5.74
N LEU A 50 10.39 1.13 6.97
CA LEU A 50 11.24 0.15 7.66
C LEU A 50 10.91 -1.29 7.27
N SER A 51 9.68 -1.54 6.81
CA SER A 51 9.24 -2.80 6.21
C SER A 51 8.12 -2.56 5.20
N GLU A 52 7.63 -3.61 4.54
CA GLU A 52 6.62 -3.49 3.49
C GLU A 52 5.46 -4.48 3.71
N PRO A 53 4.22 -4.12 3.33
CA PRO A 53 3.11 -5.04 3.35
C PRO A 53 3.25 -6.09 2.23
N SER A 54 2.72 -7.29 2.49
CA SER A 54 2.48 -8.28 1.44
C SER A 54 1.38 -7.84 0.48
N HIS A 55 1.28 -8.53 -0.67
CA HIS A 55 0.22 -8.29 -1.66
C HIS A 55 -1.19 -8.45 -1.07
N HIS A 56 -1.41 -9.47 -0.24
CA HIS A 56 -2.70 -9.69 0.40
C HIS A 56 -3.04 -8.57 1.38
N GLN A 57 -2.06 -8.12 2.18
CA GLN A 57 -2.25 -6.99 3.10
C GLN A 57 -2.57 -5.70 2.35
N LEU A 58 -1.95 -5.48 1.18
CA LEU A 58 -2.27 -4.33 0.37
C LEU A 58 -3.70 -4.38 -0.20
N ILE A 59 -4.17 -5.56 -0.60
CA ILE A 59 -5.55 -5.77 -1.06
C ILE A 59 -6.54 -5.51 0.10
N ASP A 60 -6.26 -6.03 1.29
CA ASP A 60 -7.10 -5.83 2.47
C ASP A 60 -7.16 -4.35 2.88
N LEU A 61 -6.03 -3.64 2.82
CA LEU A 61 -5.97 -2.20 3.04
C LEU A 61 -6.81 -1.43 2.02
N ALA A 62 -6.68 -1.75 0.73
CA ALA A 62 -7.45 -1.12 -0.34
C ALA A 62 -8.96 -1.28 -0.10
N LEU A 63 -9.42 -2.53 0.10
CA LEU A 63 -10.82 -2.84 0.38
C LEU A 63 -11.31 -2.12 1.64
N GLY A 64 -10.53 -2.14 2.72
CA GLY A 64 -10.88 -1.50 3.98
C GLY A 64 -10.93 0.03 3.91
N CYS A 65 -10.18 0.63 2.98
CA CYS A 65 -10.16 2.06 2.69
C CYS A 65 -11.18 2.49 1.64
N GLY A 66 -11.97 1.56 1.09
CA GLY A 66 -12.93 1.86 0.01
C GLY A 66 -12.26 2.15 -1.34
N ILE A 67 -11.00 1.73 -1.51
CA ILE A 67 -10.24 1.86 -2.75
C ILE A 67 -10.35 0.54 -3.51
N SER A 68 -10.60 0.62 -4.82
CA SER A 68 -10.58 -0.56 -5.69
C SER A 68 -9.16 -1.18 -5.68
N PRO A 69 -8.99 -2.46 -5.28
CA PRO A 69 -7.67 -3.09 -5.30
C PRO A 69 -7.04 -3.08 -6.69
N THR A 70 -7.84 -3.28 -7.74
CA THR A 70 -7.34 -3.24 -9.12
C THR A 70 -6.86 -1.85 -9.51
N SER A 71 -7.57 -0.80 -9.09
CA SER A 71 -7.16 0.59 -9.35
C SER A 71 -5.86 0.93 -8.63
N LEU A 72 -5.75 0.58 -7.35
CA LEU A 72 -4.54 0.80 -6.55
C LEU A 72 -3.34 0.05 -7.12
N LEU A 73 -3.50 -1.24 -7.42
CA LEU A 73 -2.44 -2.06 -8.00
C LEU A 73 -1.96 -1.48 -9.34
N LYS A 74 -2.90 -1.10 -10.21
CA LYS A 74 -2.58 -0.46 -11.49
C LYS A 74 -1.78 0.83 -11.28
N ALA A 75 -2.22 1.72 -10.40
CA ALA A 75 -1.51 2.97 -10.11
C ALA A 75 -0.09 2.71 -9.60
N VAL A 76 0.08 1.74 -8.71
CA VAL A 76 1.40 1.35 -8.19
C VAL A 76 2.29 0.76 -9.29
N PHE A 77 1.75 -0.10 -10.16
CA PHE A 77 2.49 -0.68 -11.29
C PHE A 77 2.89 0.37 -12.33
N GLU A 78 1.99 1.29 -12.69
CA GLU A 78 2.23 2.33 -13.69
C GLU A 78 3.22 3.39 -13.20
N ARG A 79 3.22 3.70 -11.90
CA ARG A 79 4.24 4.54 -11.30
C ARG A 79 5.62 3.88 -11.35
N GLY A 80 5.70 2.59 -11.04
CA GLY A 80 6.96 1.89 -10.87
C GLY A 80 7.83 2.54 -9.79
N ASP A 81 9.06 2.89 -10.14
CA ASP A 81 10.05 3.48 -9.21
C ASP A 81 10.17 5.01 -9.28
N LYS A 82 9.24 5.66 -9.99
CA LYS A 82 9.17 7.12 -10.00
C LYS A 82 8.88 7.61 -8.57
N GLN A 83 9.57 8.66 -8.14
CA GLN A 83 9.37 9.26 -6.80
C GLN A 83 8.10 10.11 -6.70
N GLU A 84 7.10 9.85 -7.55
CA GLU A 84 5.85 10.58 -7.62
C GLU A 84 4.85 10.00 -6.60
N SER A 85 4.04 10.88 -5.99
CA SER A 85 2.96 10.47 -5.09
C SER A 85 1.84 9.77 -5.87
N LEU A 86 1.15 8.82 -5.25
CA LEU A 86 -0.06 8.23 -5.84
C LEU A 86 -1.19 9.28 -5.89
N ASP A 87 -1.80 9.45 -7.04
CA ASP A 87 -3.01 10.28 -7.16
C ASP A 87 -4.24 9.48 -6.72
N LEU A 88 -4.60 9.59 -5.45
CA LEU A 88 -5.71 8.87 -4.84
C LEU A 88 -7.10 9.37 -5.28
N ASN A 89 -7.20 10.54 -5.91
CA ASN A 89 -8.49 11.06 -6.39
C ASN A 89 -8.93 10.45 -7.72
N MET A 90 -8.02 9.76 -8.40
CA MET A 90 -8.23 9.17 -9.72
C MET A 90 -8.43 7.64 -9.65
N ILE A 91 -8.50 7.06 -8.45
CA ILE A 91 -8.60 5.60 -8.20
C ILE A 91 -9.79 5.19 -7.35
#